data_AF-K1V5Q3-F1
#
_entry.id   AF-K1V5Q3-F1
#
_cell.length_a   1.000
_cell.length_b   1.000
_cell.length_c   1.000
_cell.angle_alpha   90.00
_cell.angle_beta   90.00
_cell.angle_gamma   90.00
#
_symmetry.space_group_name_H-M   'P 1'
#
loop_
_entity.id
_entity.type
_entity.pdbx_description
1 polymer ?
#
loop_
_entity_poly.entity_id
_entity_poly.type
_entity_poly.pdbx_seq_one_letter_code
_entity_poly.pdbx_strand_id
1 'polypeptide(L)'
;MAGARSLWRANGMRETQFGRPIIGIANSFTQFVPGHVHLHEIGQYVKRRIEALGCFAAEFDTIAVDDGIAMGHGGMLYSLPSREIIADSIEYMANAHCIDALVLIGNCDKVTPGMLMAAMRLNIPTVFVSGGPMEAGRLGDREIDLIDAMVTAADASRPDGEVARIERSACPGCGSCSGMFTANSMNCLTEALGLALPGNGTLLATHANRRRLFETAAELIVRNAARYYDEGDETVLPRSIATKAAFENAMSLDIAMGGSTNTVLHLLAAAHEAGVDFTMHDIDRLSRRVPVLCKVAPNSHYHIQDVNRAGGIFALLGEL
;
A
#
# COMPACT_ATOMS: atom_id res chain seq x y z
N MET A 1 -21.26 -26.97 1.82
CA MET A 1 -21.41 -27.91 2.96
C MET A 1 -22.20 -27.26 4.10
N ALA A 2 -23.08 -27.99 4.78
CA ALA A 2 -23.94 -27.44 5.85
C ALA A 2 -23.16 -26.86 7.03
N GLY A 3 -22.08 -27.51 7.47
CA GLY A 3 -21.24 -27.04 8.59
C GLY A 3 -20.55 -25.70 8.31
N ALA A 4 -20.01 -25.51 7.09
CA ALA A 4 -19.43 -24.22 6.70
C ALA A 4 -20.49 -23.11 6.69
N ARG A 5 -21.69 -23.39 6.14
CA ARG A 5 -22.80 -22.42 6.14
C ARG A 5 -23.26 -22.05 7.55
N SER A 6 -23.28 -22.98 8.52
CA SER A 6 -23.63 -22.64 9.91
C SER A 6 -22.60 -21.71 10.56
N LEU A 7 -21.30 -21.90 10.28
CA LEU A 7 -20.25 -21.00 10.78
C LEU A 7 -20.34 -19.62 10.11
N TRP A 8 -20.59 -19.55 8.80
CA TRP A 8 -20.80 -18.27 8.13
C TRP A 8 -22.00 -17.49 8.65
N ARG A 9 -23.09 -18.17 9.02
CA ARG A 9 -24.23 -17.53 9.71
C ARG A 9 -23.84 -16.98 11.07
N ALA A 10 -23.03 -17.70 11.84
CA ALA A 10 -22.53 -17.23 13.13
C ALA A 10 -21.67 -15.96 12.97
N ASN A 11 -20.92 -15.85 11.87
CA ASN A 11 -20.16 -14.66 11.48
C ASN A 11 -21.04 -13.50 10.95
N GLY A 12 -22.35 -13.69 10.80
CA GLY A 12 -23.28 -12.65 10.35
C GLY A 12 -23.64 -12.68 8.86
N MET A 13 -23.25 -13.72 8.11
CA MET A 13 -23.68 -13.88 6.70
C MET A 13 -25.19 -14.10 6.62
N ARG A 14 -25.87 -13.25 5.85
CA ARG A 14 -27.31 -13.29 5.60
C ARG A 14 -27.68 -14.30 4.52
N GLU A 15 -28.93 -14.73 4.49
CA GLU A 15 -29.39 -15.68 3.45
C GLU A 15 -29.14 -15.17 2.03
N THR A 16 -29.41 -13.88 1.82
CA THR A 16 -29.25 -13.20 0.52
C THR A 16 -27.80 -13.05 0.06
N GLN A 17 -26.82 -13.36 0.93
CA GLN A 17 -25.39 -13.32 0.61
C GLN A 17 -24.84 -14.70 0.22
N PHE A 18 -25.54 -15.81 0.51
CA PHE A 18 -25.08 -17.12 0.05
C PHE A 18 -25.14 -17.20 -1.48
N GLY A 19 -24.07 -17.74 -2.08
CA GLY A 19 -23.93 -17.82 -3.54
C GLY A 19 -23.40 -16.53 -4.18
N ARG A 20 -23.17 -15.47 -3.40
CA ARG A 20 -22.46 -14.28 -3.85
C ARG A 20 -20.97 -14.36 -3.48
N PRO A 21 -20.10 -13.63 -4.18
CA PRO A 21 -18.68 -13.58 -3.84
C PRO A 21 -18.43 -13.16 -2.38
N ILE A 22 -17.55 -13.90 -1.72
CA ILE A 22 -16.98 -13.60 -0.40
C ILE A 22 -15.81 -12.65 -0.60
N ILE A 23 -15.93 -11.42 -0.08
CA ILE A 23 -14.88 -10.41 -0.19
C ILE A 23 -14.06 -10.37 1.10
N GLY A 24 -12.77 -10.68 1.00
CA GLY A 24 -11.83 -10.51 2.09
C GLY A 24 -11.29 -9.08 2.14
N ILE A 25 -11.22 -8.49 3.32
CA ILE A 25 -10.53 -7.22 3.54
C ILE A 25 -9.30 -7.54 4.38
N ALA A 26 -8.14 -7.61 3.74
CA ALA A 26 -6.87 -7.80 4.43
C ALA A 26 -6.40 -6.43 4.92
N ASN A 27 -6.59 -6.19 6.22
CA ASN A 27 -6.14 -4.98 6.88
C ASN A 27 -4.80 -5.24 7.57
N SER A 28 -4.00 -4.20 7.75
CA SER A 28 -2.72 -4.27 8.44
C SER A 28 -2.73 -3.42 9.70
N PHE A 29 -3.89 -3.21 10.30
CA PHE A 29 -4.05 -2.39 11.48
C PHE A 29 -3.17 -2.87 12.64
N THR A 30 -2.46 -1.94 13.26
CA THR A 30 -1.77 -2.15 14.53
C THR A 30 -1.48 -0.81 15.18
N GLN A 31 -1.47 -0.78 16.51
CA GLN A 31 -1.11 0.42 17.26
C GLN A 31 0.41 0.64 17.37
N PHE A 32 1.22 -0.36 16.99
CA PHE A 32 2.68 -0.23 16.98
C PHE A 32 3.21 0.59 15.81
N VAL A 33 2.40 0.82 14.77
CA VAL A 33 2.80 1.48 13.53
C VAL A 33 1.92 2.72 13.32
N PRO A 34 2.43 3.95 13.51
CA PRO A 34 1.66 5.19 13.33
C PRO A 34 0.97 5.29 11.97
N GLY A 35 1.56 4.68 10.93
CA GLY A 35 0.95 4.65 9.60
C GLY A 35 -0.28 3.78 9.44
N HIS A 36 -0.63 3.00 10.47
CA HIS A 36 -1.67 1.99 10.44
C HIS A 36 -2.75 2.22 11.50
N VAL A 37 -2.55 3.14 12.44
CA VAL A 37 -3.45 3.32 13.60
C VAL A 37 -4.88 3.68 13.20
N HIS A 38 -5.06 4.46 12.14
CA HIS A 38 -6.38 4.86 11.65
C HIS A 38 -7.09 3.76 10.87
N LEU A 39 -6.39 2.70 10.47
CA LEU A 39 -6.94 1.65 9.64
C LEU A 39 -7.99 0.79 10.37
N HIS A 40 -8.01 0.82 11.70
CA HIS A 40 -8.98 0.09 12.52
C HIS A 40 -10.43 0.35 12.09
N GLU A 41 -10.79 1.63 11.95
CA GLU A 41 -12.14 2.02 11.59
C GLU A 41 -12.39 1.90 10.08
N ILE A 42 -11.32 2.00 9.29
CA ILE A 42 -11.38 1.94 7.83
C ILE A 42 -11.75 0.55 7.33
N GLY A 43 -11.19 -0.52 7.89
CA GLY A 43 -11.57 -1.88 7.47
C GLY A 43 -13.05 -2.16 7.68
N GLN A 44 -13.58 -1.79 8.86
CA GLN A 44 -15.01 -1.86 9.15
C GLN A 44 -15.84 -0.93 8.26
N TYR A 45 -15.32 0.22 7.87
CA TYR A 45 -15.98 1.12 6.93
C TYR A 45 -16.12 0.48 5.55
N VAL A 46 -15.03 -0.04 4.99
CA VAL A 46 -15.01 -0.74 3.69
C VAL A 46 -15.94 -1.95 3.72
N LYS A 47 -15.93 -2.74 4.81
CA LYS A 47 -16.86 -3.85 5.03
C LYS A 47 -18.32 -3.43 4.84
N ARG A 48 -18.76 -2.37 5.52
CA ARG A 48 -20.14 -1.87 5.41
C ARG A 48 -20.49 -1.42 3.99
N ARG A 49 -19.53 -0.84 3.26
CA ARG A 49 -19.73 -0.43 1.85
C ARG A 49 -19.94 -1.63 0.95
N ILE A 50 -19.15 -2.69 1.10
CA ILE A 50 -19.29 -3.93 0.33
C ILE A 50 -20.60 -4.65 0.68
N GLU A 51 -20.97 -4.71 1.95
CA GLU A 51 -22.22 -5.33 2.41
C GLU A 51 -23.47 -4.59 1.92
N ALA A 52 -23.38 -3.27 1.71
CA ALA A 52 -24.44 -2.46 1.12
C ALA A 52 -24.66 -2.80 -0.36
N LEU A 53 -23.62 -3.28 -1.06
CA LEU A 53 -23.72 -3.84 -2.41
C LEU A 53 -24.19 -5.31 -2.40
N GLY A 54 -24.36 -5.87 -1.20
CA GLY A 54 -24.99 -7.14 -0.91
C GLY A 54 -24.07 -8.37 -1.00
N CYS A 55 -22.77 -8.20 -1.20
CA CYS A 55 -21.81 -9.28 -0.95
C CYS A 55 -21.59 -9.47 0.56
N PHE A 56 -21.03 -10.60 0.95
CA PHE A 56 -20.51 -10.76 2.31
C PHE A 56 -19.06 -10.28 2.35
N ALA A 57 -18.71 -9.49 3.36
CA ALA A 57 -17.35 -9.02 3.56
C ALA A 57 -16.84 -9.42 4.94
N ALA A 58 -15.63 -9.97 4.98
CA ALA A 58 -14.95 -10.32 6.21
C ALA A 58 -13.60 -9.61 6.26
N GLU A 59 -13.40 -8.81 7.31
CA GLU A 59 -12.09 -8.23 7.61
C GLU A 59 -11.26 -9.25 8.39
N PHE A 60 -9.98 -9.32 8.05
CA PHE A 60 -8.96 -10.00 8.82
C PHE A 60 -7.68 -9.17 8.81
N ASP A 61 -6.87 -9.33 9.84
CA ASP A 61 -5.62 -8.60 9.97
C ASP A 61 -4.41 -9.44 9.56
N THR A 62 -3.42 -8.76 8.97
CA THR A 62 -2.04 -9.21 8.88
C THR A 62 -1.14 -8.31 9.74
N ILE A 63 0.09 -8.76 9.99
CA ILE A 63 1.05 -7.99 10.80
C ILE A 63 1.56 -6.75 10.04
N ALA A 64 2.12 -5.80 10.79
CA ALA A 64 2.94 -4.73 10.25
C ALA A 64 4.09 -4.43 11.21
N VAL A 65 5.28 -4.16 10.66
CA VAL A 65 6.47 -3.73 11.41
C VAL A 65 6.77 -2.29 11.02
N ASP A 66 7.06 -1.44 12.02
CA ASP A 66 7.48 -0.07 11.79
C ASP A 66 9.00 -0.01 11.59
N ASP A 67 9.44 0.21 10.35
CA ASP A 67 10.86 0.32 10.04
C ASP A 67 11.52 1.50 10.78
N GLY A 68 10.82 2.62 10.93
CA GLY A 68 11.35 3.82 11.59
C GLY A 68 11.65 3.58 13.07
N ILE A 69 10.76 2.89 13.79
CA ILE A 69 10.98 2.48 15.18
C ILE A 69 12.02 1.37 15.27
N ALA A 70 12.04 0.44 14.29
CA ALA A 70 12.97 -0.68 14.32
C ALA A 70 14.43 -0.30 14.03
N MET A 71 14.67 0.89 13.44
CA MET A 71 16.00 1.39 13.10
C MET A 71 16.89 1.55 14.34
N GLY A 72 18.16 1.18 14.20
CA GLY A 72 19.18 1.38 15.25
C GLY A 72 19.28 0.27 16.30
N HIS A 73 18.49 -0.79 16.21
CA HIS A 73 18.55 -1.94 17.13
C HIS A 73 18.20 -3.28 16.47
N GLY A 74 18.29 -4.39 17.22
CA GLY A 74 18.11 -5.75 16.71
C GLY A 74 16.75 -6.06 16.05
N GLY A 75 15.71 -5.25 16.33
CA GLY A 75 14.40 -5.35 15.68
C GLY A 75 14.43 -5.19 14.16
N MET A 76 15.40 -4.46 13.60
CA MET A 76 15.52 -4.28 12.15
C MET A 76 15.71 -5.60 11.38
N LEU A 77 16.24 -6.64 12.04
CA LEU A 77 16.38 -7.99 11.47
C LEU A 77 15.03 -8.64 11.11
N TYR A 78 13.92 -8.11 11.65
CA TYR A 78 12.56 -8.61 11.40
C TYR A 78 11.78 -7.79 10.37
N SER A 79 12.34 -6.69 9.84
CA SER A 79 11.67 -5.83 8.86
C SER A 79 11.43 -6.58 7.54
N LEU A 80 12.47 -6.85 6.75
CA LEU A 80 12.31 -7.48 5.43
C LEU A 80 11.61 -8.86 5.50
N PRO A 81 11.92 -9.76 6.45
CA PRO A 81 11.19 -11.02 6.59
C PRO A 81 9.70 -10.88 6.84
N SER A 82 9.24 -9.75 7.45
CA SER A 82 7.81 -9.51 7.64
C SER A 82 7.03 -9.46 6.32
N ARG A 83 7.68 -9.08 5.20
CA ARG A 83 7.07 -9.10 3.86
C ARG A 83 6.54 -10.48 3.50
N GLU A 84 7.32 -11.52 3.77
CA GLU A 84 6.95 -12.92 3.47
C GLU A 84 5.81 -13.37 4.37
N ILE A 85 5.89 -13.07 5.67
CA ILE A 85 4.82 -13.41 6.63
C ILE A 85 3.50 -12.74 6.24
N ILE A 86 3.55 -11.50 5.77
CA ILE A 86 2.38 -10.77 5.28
C ILE A 86 1.81 -11.48 4.04
N ALA A 87 2.64 -11.81 3.06
CA ALA A 87 2.21 -12.53 1.86
C ALA A 87 1.56 -13.87 2.21
N ASP A 88 2.24 -14.69 3.01
CA ASP A 88 1.77 -16.02 3.42
C ASP A 88 0.49 -15.94 4.25
N SER A 89 0.38 -14.96 5.16
CA SER A 89 -0.81 -14.80 6.00
C SER A 89 -2.06 -14.51 5.17
N ILE A 90 -1.96 -13.67 4.14
CA ILE A 90 -3.07 -13.34 3.24
C ILE A 90 -3.40 -14.54 2.36
N GLU A 91 -2.38 -15.23 1.84
CA GLU A 91 -2.55 -16.43 1.03
C GLU A 91 -3.26 -17.55 1.79
N TYR A 92 -2.89 -17.78 3.05
CA TYR A 92 -3.52 -18.78 3.91
C TYR A 92 -4.97 -18.40 4.23
N MET A 93 -5.23 -17.15 4.59
CA MET A 93 -6.58 -16.68 4.87
C MET A 93 -7.49 -16.81 3.66
N ALA A 94 -7.00 -16.43 2.47
CA ALA A 94 -7.75 -16.51 1.24
C ALA A 94 -8.06 -17.96 0.83
N ASN A 95 -7.05 -18.82 0.77
CA ASN A 95 -7.23 -20.21 0.35
C ASN A 95 -8.06 -21.02 1.36
N ALA A 96 -7.81 -20.87 2.67
CA ALA A 96 -8.52 -21.66 3.69
C ALA A 96 -10.00 -21.31 3.80
N HIS A 97 -10.36 -20.04 3.55
CA HIS A 97 -11.74 -19.58 3.63
C HIS A 97 -12.43 -19.46 2.25
N CYS A 98 -11.74 -19.86 1.18
CA CYS A 98 -12.19 -19.70 -0.20
C CYS A 98 -12.68 -18.26 -0.48
N ILE A 99 -11.84 -17.27 -0.16
CA ILE A 99 -12.12 -15.87 -0.45
C ILE A 99 -12.14 -15.67 -1.97
N ASP A 100 -13.19 -15.04 -2.48
CA ASP A 100 -13.39 -14.86 -3.92
C ASP A 100 -12.71 -13.58 -4.44
N ALA A 101 -12.59 -12.54 -3.61
CA ALA A 101 -11.91 -11.30 -4.00
C ALA A 101 -11.34 -10.56 -2.79
N LEU A 102 -10.34 -9.70 -3.01
CA LEU A 102 -9.59 -9.05 -1.94
C LEU A 102 -9.57 -7.51 -2.05
N VAL A 103 -9.78 -6.85 -0.91
CA VAL A 103 -9.33 -5.47 -0.70
C VAL A 103 -8.10 -5.51 0.20
N LEU A 104 -7.01 -4.92 -0.26
CA LEU A 104 -5.73 -4.90 0.45
C LEU A 104 -5.48 -3.49 1.00
N ILE A 105 -5.52 -3.37 2.33
CA ILE A 105 -5.37 -2.10 3.06
C ILE A 105 -4.01 -2.08 3.77
N GLY A 106 -3.01 -1.59 3.04
CA GLY A 106 -1.62 -1.45 3.50
C GLY A 106 -1.19 0.01 3.63
N ASN A 107 0.01 0.23 4.17
CA ASN A 107 0.62 1.57 4.12
C ASN A 107 2.15 1.56 4.25
N CYS A 108 2.68 0.92 5.30
CA CYS A 108 4.08 0.96 5.69
C CYS A 108 4.97 0.02 4.84
N ASP A 109 6.28 0.19 4.99
CA ASP A 109 7.35 -0.19 4.07
C ASP A 109 7.20 -1.58 3.45
N LYS A 110 7.10 -2.62 4.29
CA LYS A 110 7.07 -4.03 3.83
C LYS A 110 5.66 -4.59 3.64
N VAL A 111 4.63 -3.83 4.02
CA VAL A 111 3.23 -4.28 3.98
C VAL A 111 2.71 -4.29 2.55
N THR A 112 2.80 -3.15 1.85
CA THR A 112 2.36 -3.03 0.46
C THR A 112 3.02 -4.08 -0.46
N PRO A 113 4.35 -4.32 -0.41
CA PRO A 113 4.95 -5.37 -1.23
C PRO A 113 4.55 -6.80 -0.81
N GLY A 114 4.35 -7.08 0.48
CA GLY A 114 3.84 -8.39 0.92
C GLY A 114 2.42 -8.65 0.42
N MET A 115 1.56 -7.63 0.49
CA MET A 115 0.22 -7.63 -0.09
C MET A 115 0.25 -7.82 -1.61
N LEU A 116 1.19 -7.16 -2.30
CA LEU A 116 1.41 -7.32 -3.74
C LEU A 116 1.79 -8.75 -4.11
N MET A 117 2.71 -9.36 -3.37
CA MET A 117 3.10 -10.76 -3.56
C MET A 117 1.90 -11.70 -3.37
N ALA A 118 1.10 -11.52 -2.32
CA ALA A 118 -0.12 -12.33 -2.11
C ALA A 118 -1.12 -12.19 -3.26
N ALA A 119 -1.36 -10.97 -3.74
CA ALA A 119 -2.25 -10.73 -4.88
C ALA A 119 -1.76 -11.45 -6.15
N MET A 120 -0.45 -11.45 -6.39
CA MET A 120 0.15 -12.17 -7.51
C MET A 120 0.08 -13.68 -7.35
N ARG A 121 0.29 -14.23 -6.15
CA ARG A 121 0.17 -15.68 -5.89
C ARG A 121 -1.25 -16.19 -6.08
N LEU A 122 -2.22 -15.51 -5.45
CA LEU A 122 -3.63 -15.92 -5.46
C LEU A 122 -4.31 -15.69 -6.80
N ASN A 123 -3.98 -14.58 -7.47
CA ASN A 123 -4.54 -14.17 -8.75
C ASN A 123 -6.09 -14.21 -8.81
N ILE A 124 -6.74 -13.80 -7.72
CA ILE A 124 -8.18 -13.52 -7.65
C ILE A 124 -8.43 -12.02 -7.74
N PRO A 125 -9.64 -11.55 -8.13
CA PRO A 125 -9.94 -10.12 -8.21
C PRO A 125 -9.48 -9.37 -6.96
N THR A 126 -8.64 -8.35 -7.14
CA THR A 126 -7.98 -7.65 -6.02
C THR A 126 -7.90 -6.15 -6.29
N VAL A 127 -8.11 -5.32 -5.26
CA VAL A 127 -7.92 -3.87 -5.30
C VAL A 127 -7.06 -3.43 -4.13
N PHE A 128 -6.07 -2.56 -4.41
CA PHE A 128 -5.25 -1.92 -3.39
C PHE A 128 -5.83 -0.57 -3.00
N VAL A 129 -5.89 -0.30 -1.69
CA VAL A 129 -6.24 1.02 -1.17
C VAL A 129 -5.47 1.31 0.11
N SER A 130 -4.52 2.23 0.05
CA SER A 130 -3.60 2.52 1.14
C SER A 130 -4.22 3.44 2.19
N GLY A 131 -3.62 3.41 3.38
CA GLY A 131 -3.91 4.36 4.46
C GLY A 131 -3.54 5.80 4.12
N GLY A 132 -2.56 6.00 3.23
CA GLY A 132 -2.04 7.29 2.80
C GLY A 132 -0.86 7.80 3.66
N PRO A 133 0.01 8.66 3.09
CA PRO A 133 1.06 9.36 3.83
C PRO A 133 0.51 10.30 4.90
N MET A 134 1.29 10.49 5.96
CA MET A 134 1.10 11.57 6.91
C MET A 134 1.55 12.90 6.31
N GLU A 135 1.03 14.01 6.84
CA GLU A 135 1.56 15.34 6.58
C GLU A 135 3.02 15.46 7.00
N ALA A 136 3.77 16.31 6.29
CA ALA A 136 5.07 16.74 6.78
C ALA A 136 4.90 17.48 8.13
N GLY A 137 5.81 17.19 9.05
CA GLY A 137 5.96 17.95 10.28
C GLY A 137 6.33 19.40 10.02
N ARG A 138 6.13 20.29 11.00
CA ARG A 138 6.49 21.71 10.87
C ARG A 138 7.23 22.23 12.09
N LEU A 139 8.36 22.90 11.84
CA LEU A 139 9.11 23.63 12.86
C LEU A 139 9.30 25.09 12.40
N GLY A 140 8.40 25.96 12.84
CA GLY A 140 8.28 27.31 12.27
C GLY A 140 7.80 27.24 10.82
N ASP A 141 8.51 27.89 9.91
CA ASP A 141 8.20 27.87 8.48
C ASP A 141 8.83 26.70 7.72
N ARG A 142 9.65 25.88 8.39
CA ARG A 142 10.32 24.72 7.79
C ARG A 142 9.46 23.47 7.93
N GLU A 143 9.22 22.78 6.82
CA GLU A 143 8.70 21.42 6.82
C GLU A 143 9.81 20.44 7.19
N ILE A 144 9.48 19.47 8.02
CA ILE A 144 10.42 18.46 8.53
C ILE A 144 9.78 17.07 8.51
N ASP A 145 10.60 16.03 8.50
CA ASP A 145 10.16 14.64 8.56
C ASP A 145 10.98 13.77 9.52
N LEU A 146 10.73 12.45 9.48
CA LEU A 146 11.43 11.47 10.31
C LEU A 146 12.96 11.49 10.09
N ILE A 147 13.42 11.73 8.87
CA ILE A 147 14.86 11.76 8.57
C ILE A 147 15.51 12.99 9.21
N ASP A 148 14.83 14.14 9.25
CA ASP A 148 15.34 15.29 10.01
C ASP A 148 15.57 14.94 11.49
N ALA A 149 14.63 14.21 12.11
CA ALA A 149 14.77 13.76 13.49
C ALA A 149 15.96 12.81 13.66
N MET A 150 16.10 11.81 12.78
CA MET A 150 17.19 10.84 12.82
C MET A 150 18.56 11.48 12.60
N VAL A 151 18.71 12.33 11.59
CA VAL A 151 19.98 12.97 11.24
C VAL A 151 20.39 13.96 12.33
N THR A 152 19.45 14.77 12.83
CA THR A 152 19.74 15.73 13.90
C THR A 152 20.13 15.02 15.20
N ALA A 153 19.43 13.93 15.57
CA ALA A 153 19.75 13.16 16.77
C ALA A 153 21.12 12.45 16.70
N ALA A 154 21.59 12.13 15.48
CA ALA A 154 22.92 11.53 15.28
C ALA A 154 24.07 12.54 15.29
N ASP A 155 23.77 13.84 15.12
CA ASP A 155 24.78 14.91 15.12
C ASP A 155 25.03 15.42 16.54
N ALA A 156 26.16 14.98 17.13
CA ALA A 156 26.56 15.36 18.48
C ALA A 156 26.84 16.87 18.67
N SER A 157 26.90 17.66 17.58
CA SER A 157 27.02 19.12 17.67
C SER A 157 25.67 19.82 17.91
N ARG A 158 24.54 19.11 17.76
CA ARG A 158 23.20 19.66 17.92
C ARG A 158 22.81 19.74 19.40
N PRO A 159 22.29 20.88 19.87
CA PRO A 159 21.78 20.97 21.24
C PRO A 159 20.58 20.04 21.45
N ASP A 160 20.51 19.36 22.61
CA ASP A 160 19.39 18.49 22.98
C ASP A 160 18.02 19.17 22.84
N GLY A 161 17.96 20.48 23.13
CA GLY A 161 16.73 21.27 22.97
C GLY A 161 16.26 21.42 21.52
N GLU A 162 17.18 21.42 20.54
CA GLU A 162 16.84 21.42 19.11
C GLU A 162 16.34 20.03 18.69
N VAL A 163 17.06 18.97 19.07
CA VAL A 163 16.67 17.58 18.81
C VAL A 163 15.26 17.30 19.34
N ALA A 164 14.99 17.68 20.59
CA ALA A 164 13.68 17.48 21.23
C ALA A 164 12.55 18.27 20.56
N ARG A 165 12.84 19.44 19.95
CA ARG A 165 11.85 20.20 19.18
C ARG A 165 11.52 19.53 17.86
N ILE A 166 12.52 18.98 17.17
CA ILE A 166 12.33 18.26 15.90
C ILE A 166 11.57 16.96 16.15
N GLU A 167 11.98 16.16 17.14
CA GLU A 167 11.31 14.92 17.56
C GLU A 167 9.80 15.12 17.77
N ARG A 168 9.41 16.15 18.53
CA ARG A 168 7.99 16.46 18.82
C ARG A 168 7.19 16.98 17.64
N SER A 169 7.82 17.30 16.53
CA SER A 169 7.17 17.99 15.40
C SER A 169 7.28 17.25 14.07
N ALA A 170 8.18 16.27 13.94
CA ALA A 170 8.47 15.54 12.70
C ALA A 170 7.31 14.67 12.19
N CYS A 171 6.58 14.01 13.09
CA CYS A 171 5.50 13.08 12.76
C CYS A 171 4.17 13.58 13.37
N PRO A 172 3.40 14.43 12.67
CA PRO A 172 2.27 15.15 13.25
C PRO A 172 0.99 14.32 13.41
N GLY A 173 0.89 13.14 12.77
CA GLY A 173 -0.33 12.37 12.74
C GLY A 173 -0.17 10.95 12.18
N CYS A 174 -1.30 10.33 11.83
CA CYS A 174 -1.31 9.01 11.21
C CYS A 174 -0.92 9.06 9.74
N GLY A 175 -0.46 7.93 9.22
CA GLY A 175 -0.06 7.75 7.82
C GLY A 175 1.38 7.23 7.67
N SER A 176 1.76 6.77 6.48
CA SER A 176 3.16 6.42 6.18
C SER A 176 4.03 7.67 6.29
N CYS A 177 5.36 7.51 6.31
CA CYS A 177 6.31 8.64 6.33
C CYS A 177 5.95 9.70 5.27
N SER A 178 6.28 10.98 5.48
CA SER A 178 5.89 12.07 4.57
C SER A 178 6.75 12.19 3.30
N GLY A 179 7.97 11.62 3.30
CA GLY A 179 8.91 11.61 2.16
C GLY A 179 8.77 10.40 1.23
N MET A 180 9.48 10.39 0.10
CA MET A 180 9.48 9.30 -0.90
C MET A 180 10.38 8.12 -0.47
N PHE A 181 10.06 7.52 0.68
CA PHE A 181 10.65 6.27 1.15
C PHE A 181 9.92 5.05 0.58
N THR A 182 10.26 3.82 0.99
CA THR A 182 9.71 2.61 0.36
C THR A 182 8.19 2.53 0.48
N ALA A 183 7.61 2.89 1.64
CA ALA A 183 6.17 2.93 1.84
C ALA A 183 5.44 3.71 0.74
N ASN A 184 5.84 4.96 0.51
CA ASN A 184 5.20 5.80 -0.50
C ASN A 184 5.59 5.40 -1.91
N SER A 185 6.85 5.00 -2.14
CA SER A 185 7.28 4.48 -3.44
C SER A 185 6.38 3.30 -3.83
N MET A 186 6.24 2.28 -2.99
CA MET A 186 5.40 1.12 -3.27
C MET A 186 3.91 1.47 -3.42
N ASN A 187 3.37 2.39 -2.62
CA ASN A 187 1.98 2.83 -2.78
C ASN A 187 1.73 3.59 -4.10
N CYS A 188 2.73 4.32 -4.60
CA CYS A 188 2.68 4.97 -5.92
C CYS A 188 2.86 3.94 -7.04
N LEU A 189 3.72 2.94 -6.84
CA LEU A 189 3.96 1.89 -7.83
C LEU A 189 2.76 0.98 -8.04
N THR A 190 1.92 0.74 -7.01
CA THR A 190 0.66 0.02 -7.22
C THR A 190 -0.34 0.79 -8.08
N GLU A 191 -0.28 2.13 -8.13
CA GLU A 191 -1.03 2.92 -9.12
C GLU A 191 -0.49 2.69 -10.53
N ALA A 192 0.83 2.77 -10.71
CA ALA A 192 1.47 2.57 -12.02
C ALA A 192 1.33 1.15 -12.58
N LEU A 193 1.30 0.15 -11.70
CA LEU A 193 0.97 -1.23 -12.05
C LEU A 193 -0.49 -1.39 -12.48
N GLY A 194 -1.37 -0.44 -12.15
CA GLY A 194 -2.80 -0.48 -12.46
C GLY A 194 -3.65 -1.21 -11.41
N LEU A 195 -3.09 -1.54 -10.24
CA LEU A 195 -3.78 -2.32 -9.19
C LEU A 195 -4.41 -1.44 -8.11
N ALA A 196 -3.97 -0.18 -8.00
CA ALA A 196 -4.51 0.82 -7.09
C ALA A 196 -5.20 1.95 -7.85
N LEU A 197 -6.14 2.60 -7.17
CA LEU A 197 -6.87 3.75 -7.70
C LEU A 197 -6.00 5.02 -7.76
N PRO A 198 -6.27 5.96 -8.69
CA PRO A 198 -5.58 7.24 -8.75
C PRO A 198 -5.61 7.99 -7.41
N GLY A 199 -4.45 8.43 -6.95
CA GLY A 199 -4.26 9.14 -5.67
C GLY A 199 -3.97 8.21 -4.49
N ASN A 200 -3.91 6.89 -4.70
CA ASN A 200 -3.58 5.91 -3.66
C ASN A 200 -2.27 6.24 -2.91
N GLY A 201 -1.18 6.48 -3.62
CA GLY A 201 0.13 6.77 -3.05
C GLY A 201 0.32 8.21 -2.59
N THR A 202 -0.53 9.15 -3.02
CA THR A 202 -0.23 10.59 -2.86
C THR A 202 -1.23 11.36 -1.98
N LEU A 203 -2.50 10.95 -1.89
CA LEU A 203 -3.47 11.64 -1.02
C LEU A 203 -3.08 11.49 0.46
N LEU A 204 -3.16 12.54 1.27
CA LEU A 204 -2.82 12.39 2.70
C LEU A 204 -3.85 11.49 3.44
N ALA A 205 -3.40 10.83 4.50
CA ALA A 205 -4.24 9.95 5.32
C ALA A 205 -5.47 10.68 5.91
N THR A 206 -5.27 11.94 6.28
CA THR A 206 -6.27 12.85 6.85
C THR A 206 -7.14 13.55 5.79
N HIS A 207 -6.78 13.45 4.50
CA HIS A 207 -7.44 14.21 3.45
C HIS A 207 -8.88 13.72 3.25
N ALA A 208 -9.86 14.62 3.12
CA ALA A 208 -11.27 14.25 2.97
C ALA A 208 -11.53 13.30 1.78
N ASN A 209 -10.79 13.46 0.68
CA ASN A 209 -10.88 12.56 -0.49
C ASN A 209 -10.37 11.13 -0.24
N ARG A 210 -9.56 10.89 0.80
CA ARG A 210 -9.10 9.54 1.16
C ARG A 210 -10.28 8.61 1.46
N ARG A 211 -11.33 9.14 2.09
CA ARG A 211 -12.59 8.42 2.31
C ARG A 211 -13.26 7.99 1.00
N ARG A 212 -13.28 8.87 -0.02
CA ARG A 212 -13.87 8.54 -1.34
C ARG A 212 -13.09 7.41 -2.02
N LEU A 213 -11.77 7.36 -1.83
CA LEU A 213 -10.94 6.28 -2.36
C LEU A 213 -11.35 4.92 -1.78
N PHE A 214 -11.60 4.84 -0.47
CA PHE A 214 -12.12 3.62 0.17
C PHE A 214 -13.51 3.22 -0.35
N GLU A 215 -14.40 4.19 -0.59
CA GLU A 215 -15.73 3.95 -1.16
C GLU A 215 -15.62 3.39 -2.59
N THR A 216 -14.79 4.02 -3.43
CA THR A 216 -14.56 3.58 -4.81
C THR A 216 -13.88 2.21 -4.85
N ALA A 217 -12.95 1.91 -3.93
CA ALA A 217 -12.31 0.60 -3.84
C ALA A 217 -13.33 -0.51 -3.50
N ALA A 218 -14.24 -0.24 -2.56
CA ALA A 218 -15.33 -1.15 -2.19
C ALA A 218 -16.29 -1.43 -3.35
N GLU A 219 -16.62 -0.40 -4.14
CA GLU A 219 -17.47 -0.56 -5.32
C GLU A 219 -16.74 -1.30 -6.46
N LEU A 220 -15.46 -0.99 -6.67
CA LEU A 220 -14.63 -1.61 -7.69
C LEU A 220 -14.42 -3.10 -7.41
N ILE A 221 -14.15 -3.52 -6.17
CA ILE A 221 -13.90 -4.93 -5.87
C ILE A 221 -15.14 -5.80 -6.08
N VAL A 222 -16.33 -5.30 -5.71
CA VAL A 222 -17.59 -6.01 -5.94
C VAL A 222 -17.87 -6.13 -7.43
N ARG A 223 -17.63 -5.06 -8.20
CA ARG A 223 -17.76 -5.09 -9.66
C ARG A 223 -16.76 -6.06 -10.32
N ASN A 224 -15.50 -6.06 -9.88
CA ASN A 224 -14.48 -6.94 -10.43
C ASN A 224 -14.76 -8.40 -10.09
N ALA A 225 -15.25 -8.68 -8.88
CA ALA A 225 -15.71 -10.02 -8.50
C ALA A 225 -16.85 -10.50 -9.40
N ALA A 226 -17.87 -9.67 -9.64
CA ALA A 226 -18.98 -10.01 -10.53
C ALA A 226 -18.49 -10.24 -11.98
N ARG A 227 -17.65 -9.34 -12.53
CA ARG A 227 -17.07 -9.51 -13.88
C ARG A 227 -16.32 -10.84 -14.01
N TYR A 228 -15.53 -11.22 -13.02
CA TYR A 228 -14.79 -12.47 -13.08
C TYR A 228 -15.70 -13.70 -12.93
N TYR A 229 -16.52 -13.77 -11.88
CA TYR A 229 -17.29 -14.98 -11.56
C TYR A 229 -18.59 -15.13 -12.36
N ASP A 230 -19.23 -14.03 -12.75
CA ASP A 230 -20.51 -14.05 -13.47
C ASP A 230 -20.30 -13.91 -14.99
N GLU A 231 -19.29 -13.13 -15.43
CA GLU A 231 -19.04 -12.84 -16.84
C GLU A 231 -17.81 -13.56 -17.42
N GLY A 232 -16.97 -14.18 -16.57
CA GLY A 232 -15.75 -14.88 -17.01
C GLY A 232 -14.62 -13.95 -17.45
N ASP A 233 -14.63 -12.69 -16.99
CA ASP A 233 -13.68 -11.67 -17.43
C ASP A 233 -12.36 -11.75 -16.64
N GLU A 234 -11.38 -12.45 -17.20
CA GLU A 234 -10.04 -12.59 -16.60
C GLU A 234 -9.22 -11.29 -16.63
N THR A 235 -9.65 -10.24 -17.34
CA THR A 235 -8.89 -8.98 -17.45
C THR A 235 -8.82 -8.19 -16.14
N VAL A 236 -9.69 -8.52 -15.17
CA VAL A 236 -9.73 -7.90 -13.84
C VAL A 236 -8.77 -8.56 -12.84
N LEU A 237 -8.09 -9.65 -13.23
CA LEU A 237 -7.19 -10.37 -12.35
C LEU A 237 -5.83 -9.68 -12.22
N PRO A 238 -5.16 -9.78 -11.05
CA PRO A 238 -3.88 -9.12 -10.80
C PRO A 238 -2.81 -9.42 -11.86
N ARG A 239 -2.67 -10.67 -12.31
CA ARG A 239 -1.67 -11.04 -13.34
C ARG A 239 -2.02 -10.56 -14.75
N SER A 240 -3.30 -10.33 -15.03
CA SER A 240 -3.75 -9.73 -16.29
C SER A 240 -3.48 -8.23 -16.34
N ILE A 241 -3.49 -7.57 -15.17
CA ILE A 241 -3.23 -6.14 -15.02
C ILE A 241 -1.71 -5.87 -14.95
N ALA A 242 -1.01 -6.56 -14.04
CA ALA A 242 0.42 -6.39 -13.77
C ALA A 242 1.30 -7.15 -14.79
N THR A 243 1.17 -6.79 -16.06
CA THR A 243 1.98 -7.35 -17.16
C THR A 243 3.41 -6.82 -17.14
N LYS A 244 4.31 -7.39 -17.96
CA LYS A 244 5.68 -6.86 -18.14
C LYS A 244 5.70 -5.35 -18.44
N ALA A 245 4.78 -4.87 -19.28
CA ALA A 245 4.65 -3.44 -19.58
C ALA A 245 4.23 -2.62 -18.34
N ALA A 246 3.36 -3.15 -17.49
CA ALA A 246 2.99 -2.50 -16.24
C ALA A 246 4.18 -2.42 -15.26
N PHE A 247 4.99 -3.48 -15.17
CA PHE A 247 6.24 -3.45 -14.39
C PHE A 247 7.25 -2.44 -14.96
N GLU A 248 7.38 -2.31 -16.28
CA GLU A 248 8.21 -1.27 -16.90
C GLU A 248 7.70 0.14 -16.62
N ASN A 249 6.37 0.35 -16.65
CA ASN A 249 5.75 1.63 -16.26
C ASN A 249 6.03 1.96 -14.80
N ALA A 250 5.85 0.99 -13.90
CA ALA A 250 6.14 1.16 -12.48
C ALA A 250 7.61 1.51 -12.26
N MET A 251 8.54 0.76 -12.85
CA MET A 251 9.96 1.06 -12.71
C MET A 251 10.35 2.41 -13.31
N SER A 252 9.74 2.81 -14.43
CA SER A 252 9.96 4.13 -15.03
C SER A 252 9.48 5.24 -14.09
N LEU A 253 8.31 5.07 -13.48
CA LEU A 253 7.80 5.99 -12.46
C LEU A 253 8.76 6.07 -11.26
N ASP A 254 9.24 4.94 -10.76
CA ASP A 254 10.15 4.88 -9.61
C ASP A 254 11.44 5.67 -9.89
N ILE A 255 12.05 5.48 -11.07
CA ILE A 255 13.22 6.25 -11.52
C ILE A 255 12.88 7.73 -11.61
N ALA A 256 11.74 8.07 -12.23
CA ALA A 256 11.31 9.45 -12.42
C ALA A 256 11.10 10.20 -11.09
N MET A 257 10.70 9.50 -10.02
CA MET A 257 10.53 10.05 -8.67
C MET A 257 11.80 10.01 -7.81
N GLY A 258 12.87 9.38 -8.29
CA GLY A 258 14.03 9.06 -7.45
C GLY A 258 13.63 8.22 -6.24
N GLY A 259 12.78 7.20 -6.48
CA GLY A 259 12.22 6.32 -5.46
C GLY A 259 13.27 5.47 -4.73
N SER A 260 12.81 4.79 -3.68
CA SER A 260 13.66 3.96 -2.80
C SER A 260 14.29 2.80 -3.57
N THR A 261 15.59 2.54 -3.38
CA THR A 261 16.23 1.35 -3.99
C THR A 261 15.62 0.01 -3.54
N ASN A 262 14.86 -0.02 -2.44
CA ASN A 262 14.13 -1.22 -2.00
C ASN A 262 13.04 -1.64 -3.00
N THR A 263 12.54 -0.72 -3.83
CA THR A 263 11.52 -1.01 -4.85
C THR A 263 12.03 -2.04 -5.85
N VAL A 264 13.33 -2.07 -6.14
CA VAL A 264 13.97 -3.09 -6.97
C VAL A 264 13.73 -4.49 -6.40
N LEU A 265 14.00 -4.69 -5.11
CA LEU A 265 13.78 -5.97 -4.42
C LEU A 265 12.30 -6.37 -4.42
N HIS A 266 11.41 -5.39 -4.30
CA HIS A 266 9.98 -5.62 -4.16
C HIS A 266 9.29 -5.88 -5.50
N LEU A 267 9.63 -5.13 -6.55
CA LEU A 267 9.11 -5.35 -7.90
C LEU A 267 9.61 -6.68 -8.48
N LEU A 268 10.88 -7.04 -8.26
CA LEU A 268 11.38 -8.35 -8.69
C LEU A 268 10.69 -9.51 -7.97
N ALA A 269 10.42 -9.37 -6.67
CA ALA A 269 9.66 -10.38 -5.93
C ALA A 269 8.22 -10.50 -6.47
N ALA A 270 7.53 -9.38 -6.66
CA ALA A 270 6.18 -9.39 -7.22
C ALA A 270 6.14 -9.96 -8.65
N ALA A 271 7.12 -9.63 -9.50
CA ALA A 271 7.22 -10.17 -10.86
C ALA A 271 7.46 -11.68 -10.84
N HIS A 272 8.30 -12.17 -9.91
CA HIS A 272 8.51 -13.60 -9.72
C HIS A 272 7.22 -14.33 -9.34
N GLU A 273 6.47 -13.82 -8.36
CA GLU A 273 5.18 -14.40 -7.94
C GLU A 273 4.12 -14.34 -9.05
N ALA A 274 4.21 -13.34 -9.93
CA ALA A 274 3.32 -13.19 -11.07
C ALA A 274 3.72 -14.06 -12.27
N GLY A 275 4.92 -14.65 -12.27
CA GLY A 275 5.50 -15.33 -13.44
C GLY A 275 5.83 -14.39 -14.61
N VAL A 276 6.06 -13.11 -14.33
CA VAL A 276 6.38 -12.09 -15.33
C VAL A 276 7.90 -12.05 -15.55
N ASP A 277 8.33 -12.12 -16.81
CA ASP A 277 9.73 -11.97 -17.20
C ASP A 277 10.19 -10.51 -17.06
N PHE A 278 10.41 -10.07 -15.82
CA PHE A 278 10.94 -8.75 -15.50
C PHE A 278 12.17 -8.91 -14.60
N THR A 279 13.31 -8.41 -15.06
CA THR A 279 14.62 -8.73 -14.46
C THR A 279 15.42 -7.47 -14.13
N MET A 280 16.53 -7.65 -13.41
CA MET A 280 17.51 -6.57 -13.19
C MET A 280 18.01 -5.92 -14.48
N HIS A 281 18.06 -6.66 -15.59
CA HIS A 281 18.48 -6.11 -16.88
C HIS A 281 17.46 -5.10 -17.43
N ASP A 282 16.16 -5.33 -17.20
CA ASP A 282 15.12 -4.38 -17.59
C ASP A 282 15.23 -3.08 -16.79
N ILE A 283 15.52 -3.20 -15.48
CA ILE A 283 15.75 -2.06 -14.59
C ILE A 283 16.98 -1.25 -15.03
N ASP A 284 18.12 -1.90 -15.31
CA ASP A 284 19.32 -1.21 -15.82
C ASP A 284 19.08 -0.51 -17.16
N ARG A 285 18.33 -1.15 -18.07
CA ARG A 285 17.97 -0.55 -19.36
C ARG A 285 17.10 0.70 -19.17
N LEU A 286 16.12 0.66 -18.25
CA LEU A 286 15.23 1.80 -17.98
C LEU A 286 15.98 2.94 -17.29
N SER A 287 16.86 2.64 -16.32
CA SER A 287 17.61 3.66 -15.56
C SER A 287 18.53 4.52 -16.43
N ARG A 288 18.99 3.99 -17.56
CA ARG A 288 19.80 4.72 -18.55
C ARG A 288 18.99 5.68 -19.43
N ARG A 289 17.66 5.56 -19.45
CA ARG A 289 16.77 6.28 -20.37
C ARG A 289 15.82 7.23 -19.66
N VAL A 290 15.34 6.86 -18.48
CA VAL A 290 14.34 7.62 -17.75
C VAL A 290 15.04 8.66 -16.87
N PRO A 291 14.77 9.97 -17.05
CA PRO A 291 15.34 11.01 -16.20
C PRO A 291 14.62 11.07 -14.84
N VAL A 292 15.29 11.60 -13.82
CA VAL A 292 14.65 11.97 -12.55
C VAL A 292 13.93 13.31 -12.74
N LEU A 293 12.59 13.29 -12.69
CA LEU A 293 11.72 14.45 -12.94
C LEU A 293 11.17 15.05 -11.65
N CYS A 294 10.90 14.23 -10.64
CA CYS A 294 10.32 14.64 -9.37
C CYS A 294 11.31 14.33 -8.25
N LYS A 295 11.86 15.36 -7.59
CA LYS A 295 12.69 15.20 -6.40
C LYS A 295 11.85 15.49 -5.18
N VAL A 296 11.64 14.48 -4.36
CA VAL A 296 10.92 14.53 -3.07
C VAL A 296 11.91 14.17 -1.97
N ALA A 297 11.70 14.64 -0.74
CA ALA A 297 12.46 14.22 0.43
C ALA A 297 12.71 12.70 0.40
N PRO A 298 13.96 12.24 0.55
CA PRO A 298 15.13 13.00 1.02
C PRO A 298 15.91 13.76 -0.07
N ASN A 299 15.53 13.67 -1.35
CA ASN A 299 16.25 14.29 -2.47
C ASN A 299 15.97 15.80 -2.65
N SER A 300 15.00 16.35 -1.92
CA SER A 300 14.64 17.76 -1.90
C SER A 300 13.91 18.11 -0.59
N HIS A 301 13.33 19.31 -0.52
CA HIS A 301 12.49 19.77 0.59
C HIS A 301 10.97 19.58 0.36
N TYR A 302 10.57 18.98 -0.78
CA TYR A 302 9.17 18.68 -1.07
C TYR A 302 8.77 17.33 -0.47
N HIS A 303 7.51 17.21 -0.05
CA HIS A 303 6.95 15.98 0.51
C HIS A 303 5.85 15.41 -0.39
N ILE A 304 5.33 14.22 -0.07
CA ILE A 304 4.29 13.59 -0.90
C ILE A 304 3.03 14.46 -1.03
N GLN A 305 2.70 15.26 -0.01
CA GLN A 305 1.60 16.22 -0.09
C GLN A 305 1.75 17.20 -1.26
N ASP A 306 2.98 17.57 -1.61
CA ASP A 306 3.26 18.50 -2.71
C ASP A 306 3.17 17.80 -4.06
N VAL A 307 3.60 16.53 -4.13
CA VAL A 307 3.37 15.68 -5.30
C VAL A 307 1.87 15.57 -5.60
N ASN A 308 1.05 15.33 -4.57
CA ASN A 308 -0.40 15.29 -4.72
C ASN A 308 -0.97 16.61 -5.24
N ARG A 309 -0.54 17.75 -4.66
CA ARG A 309 -0.97 19.09 -5.09
C ARG A 309 -0.55 19.40 -6.53
N ALA A 310 0.57 18.85 -6.99
CA ALA A 310 1.08 19.00 -8.36
C ALA A 310 0.39 18.08 -9.39
N GLY A 311 -0.61 17.28 -8.98
CA GLY A 311 -1.36 16.38 -9.87
C GLY A 311 -1.10 14.89 -9.64
N GLY A 312 -0.28 14.54 -8.65
CA GLY A 312 -0.05 13.16 -8.23
C GLY A 312 0.67 12.31 -9.28
N ILE A 313 0.49 10.99 -9.18
CA ILE A 313 1.21 10.01 -10.00
C ILE A 313 0.85 10.10 -11.48
N PHE A 314 -0.42 10.36 -11.80
CA PHE A 314 -0.86 10.44 -13.19
C PHE A 314 -0.32 11.66 -13.93
N ALA A 315 -0.10 12.78 -13.24
CA ALA A 315 0.59 13.92 -13.84
C ALA A 315 2.03 13.55 -14.21
N LEU A 316 2.74 12.85 -13.33
CA LEU A 316 4.11 12.41 -13.59
C LEU A 316 4.19 11.36 -14.70
N LEU A 317 3.29 10.37 -14.72
CA LEU A 317 3.21 9.40 -15.80
C LEU A 317 2.90 10.05 -17.15
N GLY A 318 2.16 11.16 -17.17
CA GLY A 318 1.87 11.91 -18.39
C GLY A 318 3.08 12.63 -19.01
N GLU A 319 4.15 12.82 -18.24
CA GLU A 319 5.41 13.42 -18.71
C GLU A 319 6.43 12.38 -19.23
N LEU A 320 6.17 11.08 -19.02
CA LEU A 320 7.02 9.96 -19.44
C LEU A 320 6.59 9.38 -20.80
#